data_AF-A0A226EAL5-F1
#
_entry.id   AF-A0A226EAL5-F1
#
_cell.length_a   1.000
_cell.length_b   1.000
_cell.length_c   1.000
_cell.angle_alpha   90.00
_cell.angle_beta   90.00
_cell.angle_gamma   90.00
#
_symmetry.space_group_name_H-M   'P 1'
#
loop_
_entity.id
_entity.type
_entity.pdbx_description
1 polymer ?
#
loop_
_entity_poly.entity_id
_entity_poly.type
_entity_poly.pdbx_seq_one_letter_code
_entity_poly.pdbx_strand_id
1 'polypeptide(L)'
;MKYNLIVALLSLATLGSTFASPRALRSNQDGKVVGGTPATEGQFPYHALIRIKPNGNPTCGGVIIGNDLVLTVAHCVEYFSANQISVIGGKHWHAETGENEQYRDVVSLTIHESYDWVDLVNDIAILRVDTPFEFNQYVRPVPLPAFMHETTAEMVVTGWGAIHQNGTRPDVLQWIQVPIVDDQTCQYMHPDYYVDRAMLCVGPLEGGKEACYGDAGGPVVEVNGGPLVGLIAWGALEGCALPDKPSVNTQISYYVDWIITNSAK
;
A
#
# COMPACT_ATOMS: atom_id res chain seq x y z
N MET A 1 31.50 49.96 73.73
CA MET A 1 31.55 48.55 73.29
C MET A 1 31.09 48.50 71.84
N LYS A 2 31.97 48.04 70.95
CA LYS A 2 31.77 47.96 69.50
C LYS A 2 30.92 46.73 69.17
N TYR A 3 29.92 46.88 68.30
CA TYR A 3 29.39 45.76 67.52
C TYR A 3 29.22 46.23 66.07
N ASN A 4 30.13 45.75 65.22
CA ASN A 4 30.04 45.87 63.76
C ASN A 4 29.10 44.76 63.27
N LEU A 5 28.01 45.14 62.60
CA LEU A 5 27.15 44.19 61.91
C LEU A 5 27.71 43.99 60.49
N ILE A 6 28.36 42.85 60.26
CA ILE A 6 28.85 42.43 58.94
C ILE A 6 27.66 41.84 58.18
N VAL A 7 27.23 42.50 57.11
CA VAL A 7 26.26 41.95 56.16
C VAL A 7 27.04 41.05 55.18
N ALA A 8 26.89 39.73 55.34
CA ALA A 8 27.43 38.76 54.40
C ALA A 8 26.49 38.66 53.18
N LEU A 9 26.96 39.10 52.02
CA LEU A 9 26.34 38.84 50.73
C LEU A 9 26.54 37.37 50.36
N LEU A 10 25.51 36.55 50.56
CA LEU A 10 25.43 35.19 50.03
C LEU A 10 25.22 35.28 48.51
N SER A 11 26.27 35.00 47.74
CA SER A 11 26.16 34.74 46.31
C SER A 11 25.51 33.38 46.10
N LEU A 12 24.30 33.37 45.53
CA LEU A 12 23.72 32.13 45.01
C LEU A 12 24.52 31.69 43.79
N ALA A 13 25.38 30.68 43.96
CA ALA A 13 25.92 29.93 42.84
C ALA A 13 24.77 29.12 42.22
N THR A 14 24.32 29.52 41.04
CA THR A 14 23.41 28.71 40.23
C THR A 14 24.17 27.49 39.72
N LEU A 15 23.86 26.31 40.26
CA LEU A 15 24.22 25.04 39.66
C LEU A 15 23.51 24.95 38.31
N GLY A 16 24.21 25.30 37.24
CA GLY A 16 23.78 25.03 35.88
C GLY A 16 23.73 23.53 35.67
N SER A 17 22.56 22.92 35.90
CA SER A 17 22.26 21.58 35.41
C SER A 17 22.27 21.65 33.89
N THR A 18 23.38 21.22 33.29
CA THR A 18 23.39 20.86 31.87
C THR A 18 22.48 19.65 31.71
N PHE A 19 21.20 19.90 31.46
CA PHE A 19 20.34 18.91 30.87
C PHE A 19 20.96 18.60 29.51
N ALA A 20 21.73 17.52 29.45
CA ALA A 20 22.06 16.88 28.20
C ALA A 20 20.71 16.53 27.56
N SER A 21 20.32 17.37 26.59
CA SER A 21 19.14 17.13 25.76
C SER A 21 19.21 15.67 25.31
N PRO A 22 18.16 14.86 25.52
CA PRO A 22 18.15 13.51 25.01
C PRO A 22 18.43 13.65 23.52
N ARG A 23 19.58 13.11 23.10
CA ARG A 23 20.00 13.09 21.72
C ARG A 23 18.85 12.41 20.99
N ALA A 24 18.02 13.19 20.33
CA ALA A 24 16.91 12.68 19.55
C ALA A 24 17.53 11.60 18.68
N LEU A 25 17.11 10.36 18.89
CA LEU A 25 17.41 9.28 17.98
C LEU A 25 16.84 9.77 16.67
N ARG A 26 17.70 10.33 15.80
CA ARG A 26 17.39 10.57 14.40
C ARG A 26 17.15 9.19 13.83
N SER A 27 15.91 8.73 13.96
CA SER A 27 15.43 7.57 13.24
C SER A 27 15.54 8.01 11.78
N ASN A 28 16.44 7.37 11.06
CA ASN A 28 16.65 7.56 9.64
C ASN A 28 15.39 7.02 8.93
N GLN A 29 14.32 7.80 8.95
CA GLN A 29 13.11 7.60 8.15
C GLN A 29 13.42 8.05 6.73
N ASP A 30 14.34 7.35 6.08
CA ASP A 30 14.30 7.28 4.63
C ASP A 30 12.97 6.61 4.28
N GLY A 31 12.13 7.29 3.48
CA GLY A 31 10.75 6.92 3.22
C GLY A 31 10.60 5.44 2.90
N LYS A 32 9.97 4.69 3.81
CA LYS A 32 9.72 3.24 3.72
C LYS A 32 8.22 3.03 3.84
N VAL A 33 7.69 1.93 3.29
CA VAL A 33 6.42 1.39 3.79
C VAL A 33 6.55 1.22 5.31
N VAL A 34 5.52 1.55 6.09
CA VAL A 34 5.68 1.59 7.55
C VAL A 34 6.02 0.18 8.05
N GLY A 35 7.17 0.04 8.72
CA GLY A 35 7.67 -1.28 9.16
C GLY A 35 8.14 -2.22 8.03
N GLY A 36 8.28 -1.70 6.81
CA GLY A 36 8.66 -2.43 5.60
C GLY A 36 10.14 -2.76 5.50
N THR A 37 10.43 -3.81 4.73
CA THR A 37 11.78 -4.22 4.33
C THR A 37 11.93 -4.06 2.82
N PRO A 38 13.10 -3.62 2.32
CA PRO A 38 13.37 -3.61 0.89
C PRO A 38 13.22 -5.01 0.28
N ALA A 39 12.51 -5.09 -0.84
CA ALA A 39 12.43 -6.29 -1.64
C ALA A 39 13.74 -6.52 -2.40
N THR A 40 13.96 -7.74 -2.86
CA THR A 40 14.95 -8.05 -3.89
C THR A 40 14.30 -7.95 -5.28
N GLU A 41 15.09 -7.70 -6.33
CA GLU A 41 14.58 -7.68 -7.70
C GLU A 41 13.86 -8.99 -8.05
N GLY A 42 12.66 -8.90 -8.63
CA GLY A 42 11.87 -10.07 -9.03
C GLY A 42 11.26 -10.87 -7.88
N GLN A 43 11.36 -10.40 -6.63
CA GLN A 43 10.75 -11.07 -5.48
C GLN A 43 9.22 -11.12 -5.56
N PHE A 44 8.60 -10.04 -6.06
CA PHE A 44 7.14 -9.91 -6.22
C PHE A 44 6.78 -9.55 -7.66
N PRO A 45 6.97 -10.50 -8.59
CA PRO A 45 6.98 -10.24 -10.04
C PRO A 45 5.58 -10.06 -10.64
N TYR A 46 4.54 -10.20 -9.82
CA TYR A 46 3.15 -9.88 -10.16
C TYR A 46 2.81 -8.42 -9.87
N HIS A 47 3.60 -7.69 -9.06
CA HIS A 47 3.33 -6.29 -8.76
C HIS A 47 3.75 -5.43 -9.96
N ALA A 48 2.80 -4.66 -10.47
CA ALA A 48 3.02 -3.67 -11.51
C ALA A 48 2.81 -2.25 -10.97
N LEU A 49 3.49 -1.28 -11.56
CA LEU A 49 3.18 0.14 -11.35
C LEU A 49 2.18 0.61 -12.41
N ILE A 50 1.15 1.31 -11.98
CA ILE A 50 0.20 2.02 -12.85
C ILE A 50 0.58 3.50 -12.87
N ARG A 51 0.68 4.04 -14.08
CA ARG A 51 1.08 5.42 -14.32
C ARG A 51 0.08 6.14 -15.21
N ILE A 52 -0.34 7.33 -14.78
CA ILE A 52 -1.20 8.21 -15.57
C ILE A 52 -0.36 9.16 -16.42
N LYS A 53 -0.60 9.17 -17.73
CA LYS A 53 0.05 10.04 -18.71
C LYS A 53 -0.58 11.44 -18.74
N PRO A 54 0.16 12.49 -19.14
CA PRO A 54 1.60 12.50 -19.45
C PRO A 54 2.48 12.73 -18.21
N ASN A 55 1.90 13.22 -17.13
CA ASN A 55 2.64 13.77 -15.98
C ASN A 55 3.18 12.70 -15.02
N GLY A 56 2.76 11.44 -15.19
CA GLY A 56 3.19 10.33 -14.35
C GLY A 56 2.58 10.32 -12.95
N ASN A 57 1.59 11.17 -12.66
CA ASN A 57 0.93 11.27 -11.36
C ASN A 57 -0.60 11.36 -11.52
N PRO A 58 -1.41 10.73 -10.65
CA PRO A 58 -0.97 9.85 -9.57
C PRO A 58 -0.33 8.55 -10.11
N THR A 59 0.45 7.88 -9.25
CA THR A 59 0.82 6.48 -9.46
C THR A 59 0.09 5.60 -8.46
N CYS A 60 -0.33 4.44 -8.94
CA CYS A 60 -0.98 3.39 -8.17
C CYS A 60 -0.25 2.06 -8.38
N GLY A 61 -0.53 1.08 -7.54
CA GLY A 61 -0.19 -0.31 -7.77
C GLY A 61 -1.17 -1.00 -8.72
N GLY A 62 -0.72 -2.12 -9.27
CA GLY A 62 -1.52 -3.05 -10.03
C GLY A 62 -0.98 -4.47 -9.90
N VAL A 63 -1.78 -5.44 -10.31
CA VAL A 63 -1.46 -6.86 -10.14
C VAL A 63 -1.64 -7.61 -11.44
N ILE A 64 -0.55 -8.20 -11.95
CA ILE A 64 -0.57 -9.02 -13.16
C ILE A 64 -1.27 -10.35 -12.82
N ILE A 65 -2.38 -10.64 -13.50
CA ILE A 65 -3.17 -11.87 -13.31
C ILE A 65 -3.22 -12.74 -14.57
N GLY A 66 -2.73 -12.22 -15.69
CA GLY A 66 -2.67 -12.90 -16.98
C GLY A 66 -1.56 -12.33 -17.86
N ASN A 67 -1.43 -12.85 -19.08
CA ASN A 67 -0.42 -12.36 -20.01
C ASN A 67 -0.72 -10.94 -20.49
N ASP A 68 -1.97 -10.51 -20.54
CA ASP A 68 -2.36 -9.16 -20.94
C ASP A 68 -3.37 -8.50 -19.98
N LEU A 69 -3.52 -9.07 -18.79
CA LEU A 69 -4.52 -8.66 -17.79
C LEU A 69 -3.87 -8.22 -16.48
N VAL A 70 -4.33 -7.06 -16.00
CA VAL A 70 -3.87 -6.43 -14.77
C VAL A 70 -5.08 -5.99 -13.96
N LEU A 71 -5.11 -6.33 -12.67
CA LEU A 71 -6.08 -5.80 -11.71
C LEU A 71 -5.56 -4.55 -11.03
N THR A 72 -6.47 -3.66 -10.67
CA THR A 72 -6.24 -2.51 -9.80
C THR A 72 -7.57 -2.10 -9.16
N VAL A 73 -7.54 -1.05 -8.35
CA VAL A 73 -8.73 -0.45 -7.76
C VAL A 73 -9.33 0.62 -8.70
N ALA A 74 -10.65 0.79 -8.67
CA ALA A 74 -11.37 1.68 -9.56
C ALA A 74 -11.02 3.14 -9.32
N HIS A 75 -10.88 3.57 -8.06
CA HIS A 75 -10.58 4.97 -7.73
C HIS A 75 -9.23 5.47 -8.30
N CYS A 76 -8.31 4.56 -8.63
CA CYS A 76 -7.05 4.90 -9.29
C CYS A 76 -7.23 5.29 -10.76
N VAL A 77 -8.30 4.82 -11.41
CA VAL A 77 -8.46 4.85 -12.87
C VAL A 77 -9.78 5.46 -13.35
N GLU A 78 -10.75 5.69 -12.48
CA GLU A 78 -12.13 6.11 -12.83
C GLU A 78 -12.21 7.42 -13.64
N TYR A 79 -11.27 8.34 -13.44
CA TYR A 79 -11.25 9.63 -14.13
C TYR A 79 -10.43 9.63 -15.42
N PHE A 80 -9.95 8.47 -15.86
CA PHE A 80 -9.03 8.37 -16.99
C PHE A 80 -9.54 7.42 -18.07
N SER A 81 -9.22 7.75 -19.33
CA SER A 81 -9.42 6.83 -20.45
C SER A 81 -8.24 5.85 -20.55
N ALA A 82 -8.47 4.66 -21.11
CA ALA A 82 -7.46 3.62 -21.28
C ALA A 82 -6.12 4.14 -21.87
N ASN A 83 -6.19 4.95 -22.93
CA ASN A 83 -5.00 5.51 -23.58
C ASN A 83 -4.14 6.45 -22.69
N GLN A 84 -4.71 6.96 -21.60
CA GLN A 84 -4.00 7.77 -20.60
C GLN A 84 -3.31 6.92 -19.54
N ILE A 85 -3.50 5.61 -19.54
CA ILE A 85 -2.97 4.70 -18.52
C ILE A 85 -1.86 3.86 -19.14
N SER A 86 -0.78 3.66 -18.39
CA SER A 86 0.20 2.63 -18.68
C SER A 86 0.53 1.78 -17.46
N VAL A 87 0.96 0.55 -17.75
CA VAL A 87 1.36 -0.44 -16.76
C VAL A 87 2.82 -0.79 -16.96
N ILE A 88 3.56 -0.90 -15.87
CA ILE A 88 4.97 -1.28 -15.86
C ILE A 88 5.13 -2.52 -15.00
N GLY A 89 5.32 -3.69 -15.63
CA GLY A 89 5.71 -4.92 -14.94
C GLY A 89 7.22 -4.97 -14.71
N GLY A 90 7.68 -5.72 -13.71
CA GLY A 90 9.12 -5.91 -13.45
C GLY A 90 9.79 -4.70 -12.81
N LYS A 91 9.00 -3.74 -12.32
CA LYS A 91 9.50 -2.54 -11.67
C LYS A 91 10.12 -2.86 -10.31
N HIS A 92 11.28 -2.27 -10.03
CA HIS A 92 11.96 -2.41 -8.75
C HIS A 92 12.23 -1.04 -8.10
N TRP A 93 12.86 -0.14 -8.86
CA TRP A 93 13.04 1.26 -8.49
C TRP A 93 11.84 2.08 -8.93
N HIS A 94 11.30 2.93 -8.05
CA HIS A 94 10.13 3.75 -8.32
C HIS A 94 10.47 4.88 -9.31
N ALA A 95 11.57 5.58 -9.07
CA ALA A 95 11.95 6.77 -9.85
C ALA A 95 12.71 6.44 -11.14
N GLU A 96 13.50 5.37 -11.11
CA GLU A 96 14.38 4.98 -12.23
C GLU A 96 13.72 3.92 -13.12
N THR A 97 14.25 3.75 -14.34
CA THR A 97 13.85 2.66 -15.24
C THR A 97 14.87 1.54 -15.11
N GLY A 98 14.44 0.39 -14.62
CA GLY A 98 15.26 -0.82 -14.55
C GLY A 98 15.32 -1.58 -15.89
N GLU A 99 16.35 -2.41 -16.06
CA GLU A 99 16.56 -3.23 -17.28
C GLU A 99 15.49 -4.32 -17.46
N ASN A 100 14.83 -4.71 -16.37
CA ASN A 100 13.84 -5.79 -16.32
C ASN A 100 12.40 -5.31 -16.53
N GLU A 101 12.19 -4.00 -16.74
CA GLU A 101 10.87 -3.39 -16.84
C GLU A 101 10.20 -3.68 -18.18
N GLN A 102 8.91 -4.02 -18.12
CA GLN A 102 8.05 -4.20 -19.28
C GLN A 102 6.96 -3.15 -19.28
N TYR A 103 7.15 -2.12 -20.11
CA TYR A 103 6.18 -1.06 -20.31
C TYR A 103 5.06 -1.49 -21.24
N ARG A 104 3.82 -1.21 -20.86
CA ARG A 104 2.62 -1.52 -21.63
C ARG A 104 1.62 -0.38 -21.62
N ASP A 105 1.00 -0.13 -22.76
CA ASP A 105 -0.11 0.81 -22.85
C ASP A 105 -1.43 0.07 -22.63
N VAL A 106 -2.39 0.74 -22.00
CA VAL A 106 -3.71 0.14 -21.76
C VAL A 106 -4.61 0.39 -22.97
N VAL A 107 -5.25 -0.68 -23.47
CA VAL A 107 -6.19 -0.64 -24.60
C VAL A 107 -7.64 -0.82 -24.18
N SER A 108 -7.88 -1.41 -23.01
CA SER A 108 -9.21 -1.55 -22.42
C SER A 108 -9.16 -1.31 -20.92
N LEU A 109 -10.14 -0.59 -20.41
CA LEU A 109 -10.37 -0.33 -19.00
C LEU A 109 -11.81 -0.76 -18.69
N THR A 110 -11.96 -1.70 -17.75
CA THR A 110 -13.26 -2.15 -17.25
C THR A 110 -13.33 -1.89 -15.76
N ILE A 111 -14.21 -0.98 -15.34
CA ILE A 111 -14.50 -0.69 -13.93
C ILE A 111 -15.76 -1.46 -13.54
N HIS A 112 -15.82 -1.95 -12.30
CA HIS A 112 -17.01 -2.63 -11.80
C HIS A 112 -18.25 -1.73 -11.94
N GLU A 113 -19.33 -2.28 -12.50
CA GLU A 113 -20.52 -1.53 -12.92
C GLU A 113 -21.29 -0.91 -11.74
N SER A 114 -21.01 -1.38 -10.53
CA SER A 114 -21.57 -0.90 -9.26
C SER A 114 -20.52 -0.28 -8.34
N TYR A 115 -19.39 0.17 -8.88
CA TYR A 115 -18.42 0.96 -8.10
C TYR A 115 -19.07 2.22 -7.54
N ASP A 116 -18.94 2.40 -6.22
CA ASP A 116 -19.41 3.57 -5.48
C ASP A 116 -18.21 4.31 -4.91
N TRP A 117 -17.96 5.51 -5.40
CA TRP A 117 -16.84 6.35 -4.99
C TRP A 117 -17.00 6.93 -3.57
N VAL A 118 -18.22 7.00 -3.05
CA VAL A 118 -18.50 7.60 -1.72
C VAL A 118 -18.05 6.65 -0.62
N ASP A 119 -18.49 5.39 -0.72
CA ASP A 119 -18.21 4.36 0.27
C ASP A 119 -17.03 3.44 -0.14
N LEU A 120 -16.44 3.69 -1.32
CA LEU A 120 -15.39 2.88 -1.95
C LEU A 120 -15.77 1.39 -2.09
N VAL A 121 -17.06 1.13 -2.29
CA VAL A 121 -17.61 -0.22 -2.49
C VAL A 121 -17.43 -0.62 -3.95
N ASN A 122 -17.13 -1.90 -4.21
CA ASN A 122 -16.79 -2.40 -5.54
C ASN A 122 -15.62 -1.67 -6.21
N ASP A 123 -14.63 -1.30 -5.41
CA ASP A 123 -13.41 -0.64 -5.84
C ASP A 123 -12.46 -1.63 -6.55
N ILE A 124 -12.81 -2.00 -7.78
CA ILE A 124 -12.04 -2.92 -8.63
C ILE A 124 -12.15 -2.53 -10.11
N ALA A 125 -11.02 -2.65 -10.81
CA ALA A 125 -10.93 -2.48 -12.25
C ALA A 125 -9.98 -3.50 -12.88
N ILE A 126 -10.27 -3.85 -14.14
CA ILE A 126 -9.41 -4.66 -15.02
C ILE A 126 -8.85 -3.75 -16.11
N LEU A 127 -7.54 -3.84 -16.29
CA LEU A 127 -6.82 -3.23 -17.41
C LEU A 127 -6.38 -4.35 -18.36
N ARG A 128 -6.69 -4.18 -19.65
CA ARG A 128 -6.08 -4.98 -20.73
C ARG A 128 -4.99 -4.17 -21.39
N VAL A 129 -3.79 -4.74 -21.47
CA VAL A 129 -2.64 -4.11 -22.12
C VAL A 129 -2.56 -4.42 -23.62
N ASP A 130 -1.91 -3.54 -24.37
CA ASP A 130 -1.73 -3.62 -25.82
C ASP A 130 -0.88 -4.83 -26.26
N THR A 131 0.21 -5.07 -25.55
CA THR A 131 1.18 -6.13 -25.83
C THR A 131 1.24 -7.09 -24.64
N PRO A 132 1.15 -8.41 -24.82
CA PRO A 132 1.29 -9.34 -23.70
C PRO A 132 2.64 -9.19 -22.98
N PHE A 133 2.64 -9.40 -21.67
CA PHE A 133 3.83 -9.53 -20.84
C PHE A 133 4.60 -10.80 -21.23
N GLU A 134 5.92 -10.67 -21.33
CA GLU A 134 6.84 -11.78 -21.51
C GLU A 134 7.20 -12.34 -20.14
N PHE A 135 6.62 -13.47 -19.76
CA PHE A 135 6.85 -14.00 -18.42
C PHE A 135 8.28 -14.49 -18.20
N ASN A 136 8.88 -14.03 -17.11
CA ASN A 136 10.22 -14.36 -16.67
C ASN A 136 10.31 -14.26 -15.13
N GLN A 137 11.53 -14.25 -14.57
CA GLN A 137 11.72 -14.17 -13.12
C GLN A 137 11.23 -12.84 -12.49
N TYR A 138 11.13 -11.77 -13.27
CA TYR A 138 10.75 -10.42 -12.85
C TYR A 138 9.29 -10.05 -13.16
N VAL A 139 8.68 -10.74 -14.14
CA VAL A 139 7.30 -10.52 -14.56
C VAL A 139 6.58 -11.86 -14.67
N ARG A 140 5.61 -12.13 -13.81
CA ARG A 140 4.75 -13.32 -13.87
C ARG A 140 3.46 -13.09 -13.09
N PRO A 141 2.36 -13.76 -13.44
CA PRO A 141 1.09 -13.52 -12.78
C PRO A 141 1.05 -14.16 -11.40
N VAL A 142 0.16 -13.65 -10.55
CA VAL A 142 -0.24 -14.30 -9.29
C VAL A 142 -1.53 -15.09 -9.52
N PRO A 143 -1.71 -16.29 -8.92
CA PRO A 143 -2.95 -17.02 -9.05
C PRO A 143 -4.11 -16.28 -8.37
N LEU A 144 -5.28 -16.32 -9.01
CA LEU A 144 -6.53 -15.92 -8.38
C LEU A 144 -6.98 -16.98 -7.36
N PRO A 145 -7.67 -16.57 -6.28
CA PRO A 145 -8.23 -17.49 -5.31
C PRO A 145 -9.48 -18.19 -5.88
N ALA A 146 -9.95 -19.22 -5.19
CA ALA A 146 -11.29 -19.75 -5.44
C ALA A 146 -12.37 -18.72 -5.04
N PHE A 147 -13.56 -18.84 -5.63
CA PHE A 147 -14.72 -18.04 -5.22
C PHE A 147 -14.99 -18.25 -3.73
N MET A 148 -15.18 -17.15 -2.99
CA MET A 148 -15.38 -17.15 -1.53
C MET A 148 -14.28 -17.87 -0.73
N HIS A 149 -13.06 -17.92 -1.25
CA HIS A 149 -11.89 -18.37 -0.49
C HIS A 149 -11.73 -17.57 0.80
N GLU A 150 -11.59 -18.29 1.91
CA GLU A 150 -11.32 -17.77 3.26
C GLU A 150 -9.95 -18.27 3.72
N THR A 151 -9.28 -17.46 4.54
CA THR A 151 -7.92 -17.75 4.99
C THR A 151 -7.62 -17.09 6.33
N THR A 152 -6.74 -17.72 7.09
CA THR A 152 -6.14 -17.15 8.30
C THR A 152 -4.63 -17.02 8.16
N ALA A 153 -4.10 -17.20 6.95
CA ALA A 153 -2.68 -17.08 6.69
C ALA A 153 -2.22 -15.63 6.89
N GLU A 154 -0.93 -15.46 7.05
CA GLU A 154 -0.31 -14.15 6.97
C GLU A 154 -0.33 -13.66 5.52
N MET A 155 -0.40 -12.35 5.36
CA MET A 155 -0.42 -11.68 4.06
C MET A 155 0.90 -10.96 3.81
N VAL A 156 1.36 -11.01 2.57
CA VAL A 156 2.40 -10.15 2.04
C VAL A 156 1.75 -8.99 1.30
N VAL A 157 2.13 -7.79 1.72
CA VAL A 157 1.73 -6.54 1.07
C VAL A 157 2.99 -5.85 0.56
N THR A 158 2.94 -5.31 -0.66
CA THR A 158 4.11 -4.73 -1.33
C THR A 158 3.76 -3.37 -1.92
N GLY A 159 4.73 -2.46 -1.99
CA GLY A 159 4.45 -1.06 -2.30
C GLY A 159 5.67 -0.15 -2.43
N TRP A 160 5.43 1.01 -3.05
CA TRP A 160 6.35 2.17 -3.08
C TRP A 160 5.75 3.38 -2.35
N GLY A 161 4.74 3.18 -1.52
CA GLY A 161 3.97 4.25 -0.92
C GLY A 161 4.75 5.03 0.12
N ALA A 162 4.41 6.32 0.24
CA ALA A 162 4.94 7.19 1.27
C ALA A 162 4.15 7.00 2.57
N ILE A 163 4.83 7.13 3.73
CA ILE A 163 4.21 7.03 5.08
C ILE A 163 3.17 8.13 5.32
N HIS A 164 3.34 9.29 4.68
CA HIS A 164 2.45 10.43 4.81
C HIS A 164 2.11 10.97 3.42
N GLN A 165 0.96 11.62 3.29
CA GLN A 165 0.56 12.26 2.05
C GLN A 165 1.61 13.29 1.64
N ASN A 166 2.06 13.23 0.38
CA ASN A 166 3.16 14.04 -0.17
C ASN A 166 4.53 13.83 0.52
N GLY A 167 4.70 12.74 1.29
CA GLY A 167 5.98 12.34 1.85
C GLY A 167 6.92 11.72 0.81
N THR A 168 8.18 11.55 1.19
CA THR A 168 9.17 10.84 0.37
C THR A 168 8.79 9.37 0.26
N ARG A 169 8.76 8.87 -0.98
CA ARG A 169 8.55 7.46 -1.29
C ARG A 169 9.86 6.67 -1.21
N PRO A 170 9.83 5.40 -0.80
CA PRO A 170 10.95 4.49 -1.03
C PRO A 170 11.19 4.38 -2.53
N ASP A 171 12.45 4.46 -2.94
CA ASP A 171 12.79 4.18 -4.33
C ASP A 171 12.73 2.68 -4.60
N VAL A 172 13.30 1.86 -3.72
CA VAL A 172 13.22 0.39 -3.84
C VAL A 172 11.85 -0.13 -3.38
N LEU A 173 11.25 -1.06 -4.13
CA LEU A 173 10.02 -1.75 -3.73
C LEU A 173 10.13 -2.28 -2.30
N GLN A 174 9.14 -1.99 -1.46
CA GLN A 174 9.10 -2.47 -0.08
C GLN A 174 8.06 -3.58 0.06
N TRP A 175 8.21 -4.38 1.11
CA TRP A 175 7.20 -5.35 1.51
C TRP A 175 7.08 -5.46 3.03
N ILE A 176 5.89 -5.85 3.46
CA ILE A 176 5.55 -6.18 4.85
C ILE A 176 4.83 -7.52 4.89
N GLN A 177 4.93 -8.18 6.04
CA GLN A 177 4.08 -9.30 6.40
C GLN A 177 3.14 -8.87 7.53
N VAL A 178 1.84 -9.08 7.32
CA VAL A 178 0.74 -8.62 8.19
C VAL A 178 -0.35 -9.69 8.34
N PRO A 179 -1.06 -9.74 9.48
CA PRO A 179 -2.18 -10.65 9.66
C PRO A 179 -3.40 -10.17 8.87
N ILE A 180 -4.25 -11.12 8.48
CA ILE A 180 -5.64 -10.83 8.12
C ILE A 180 -6.45 -10.58 9.39
N VAL A 181 -7.40 -9.65 9.34
CA VAL A 181 -8.31 -9.31 10.43
C VAL A 181 -9.70 -9.80 10.04
N ASP A 182 -10.37 -10.51 10.95
CA ASP A 182 -11.71 -11.03 10.70
C ASP A 182 -12.73 -9.91 10.52
N ASP A 183 -13.79 -10.18 9.75
CA ASP A 183 -14.79 -9.18 9.36
C ASP A 183 -15.46 -8.47 10.54
N GLN A 184 -15.73 -9.20 11.63
CA GLN A 184 -16.36 -8.62 12.82
C GLN A 184 -15.42 -7.62 13.49
N THR A 185 -14.15 -7.98 13.68
CA THR A 185 -13.14 -7.08 14.22
C THR A 185 -12.89 -5.91 13.27
N CYS A 186 -12.80 -6.16 11.96
CA CYS A 186 -12.61 -5.14 10.94
C CYS A 186 -13.72 -4.07 10.98
N GLN A 187 -14.98 -4.49 10.97
CA GLN A 187 -16.13 -3.59 11.10
C GLN A 187 -16.16 -2.86 12.46
N TYR A 188 -15.77 -3.54 13.55
CA TYR A 188 -15.71 -2.92 14.88
C TYR A 188 -14.67 -1.78 14.95
N MET A 189 -13.52 -1.93 14.25
CA MET A 189 -12.47 -0.90 14.20
C MET A 189 -12.82 0.30 13.30
N HIS A 190 -13.82 0.12 12.42
CA HIS A 190 -14.30 1.13 11.47
C HIS A 190 -15.80 1.43 11.69
N PRO A 191 -16.21 1.98 12.85
CA PRO A 191 -17.63 2.16 13.19
C PRO A 191 -18.37 3.19 12.31
N ASP A 192 -17.63 4.09 11.68
CA ASP A 192 -18.16 5.15 10.82
C ASP A 192 -18.35 4.71 9.36
N TYR A 193 -17.87 3.50 9.01
CA TYR A 193 -17.92 2.95 7.66
C TYR A 193 -18.63 1.61 7.67
N TYR A 194 -19.35 1.29 6.60
CA TYR A 194 -19.83 -0.07 6.38
C TYR A 194 -18.76 -0.85 5.65
N VAL A 195 -18.09 -1.76 6.36
CA VAL A 195 -17.15 -2.70 5.74
C VAL A 195 -17.94 -3.89 5.25
N ASP A 196 -18.20 -3.93 3.96
CA ASP A 196 -19.02 -4.99 3.37
C ASP A 196 -18.23 -6.28 3.10
N ARG A 197 -18.95 -7.33 2.71
CA ARG A 197 -18.41 -8.66 2.37
C ARG A 197 -17.54 -8.69 1.11
N ALA A 198 -17.34 -7.56 0.45
CA ALA A 198 -16.49 -7.41 -0.70
C ALA A 198 -15.18 -6.69 -0.34
N MET A 199 -14.99 -6.40 0.95
CA MET A 199 -13.80 -5.84 1.55
C MET A 199 -13.20 -6.82 2.57
N LEU A 200 -11.91 -6.65 2.87
CA LEU A 200 -11.22 -7.34 3.94
C LEU A 200 -10.22 -6.40 4.63
N CYS A 201 -9.94 -6.68 5.90
CA CYS A 201 -8.92 -5.96 6.64
C CYS A 201 -7.60 -6.73 6.72
N VAL A 202 -6.47 -6.03 6.57
CA VAL A 202 -5.15 -6.56 6.95
C VAL A 202 -4.37 -5.53 7.76
N GLY A 203 -3.53 -6.03 8.66
CA GLY A 203 -2.67 -5.20 9.49
C GLY A 203 -2.66 -5.62 10.96
N PRO A 204 -1.53 -5.46 11.66
CA PRO A 204 -1.48 -5.63 13.10
C PRO A 204 -2.38 -4.60 13.80
N LEU A 205 -3.19 -5.03 14.76
CA LEU A 205 -4.06 -4.11 15.52
C LEU A 205 -3.25 -3.18 16.43
N GLU A 206 -2.04 -3.56 16.82
CA GLU A 206 -1.10 -2.67 17.50
C GLU A 206 -0.52 -1.56 16.58
N GLY A 207 -0.81 -1.62 15.27
CA GLY A 207 -0.27 -0.70 14.27
C GLY A 207 1.19 -0.99 13.90
N GLY A 208 1.86 -0.02 13.28
CA GLY A 208 3.27 -0.09 12.91
C GLY A 208 3.61 -0.79 11.59
N LYS A 209 2.63 -1.41 10.92
CA LYS A 209 2.77 -1.94 9.55
C LYS A 209 1.52 -1.71 8.71
N GLU A 210 1.65 -1.02 7.58
CA GLU A 210 0.56 -0.78 6.64
C GLU A 210 1.12 -0.29 5.29
N ALA A 211 0.48 -0.67 4.18
CA ALA A 211 0.71 -0.06 2.87
C ALA A 211 -0.02 1.28 2.79
N CYS A 212 0.57 2.27 2.13
CA CYS A 212 0.20 3.66 2.38
C CYS A 212 0.06 4.46 1.07
N TYR A 213 0.24 5.77 1.13
CA TYR A 213 -0.05 6.68 0.03
C TYR A 213 0.72 6.31 -1.25
N GLY A 214 -0.01 5.88 -2.28
CA GLY A 214 0.55 5.49 -3.58
C GLY A 214 0.60 3.97 -3.83
N ASP A 215 0.22 3.16 -2.84
CA ASP A 215 0.16 1.70 -2.97
C ASP A 215 -1.22 1.18 -3.40
N ALA A 216 -2.24 2.04 -3.45
CA ALA A 216 -3.59 1.68 -3.85
C ALA A 216 -3.60 0.93 -5.19
N GLY A 217 -4.37 -0.15 -5.29
CA GLY A 217 -4.37 -1.09 -6.41
C GLY A 217 -3.28 -2.16 -6.37
N GLY A 218 -2.31 -2.03 -5.45
CA GLY A 218 -1.25 -3.01 -5.25
C GLY A 218 -1.73 -4.31 -4.59
N PRO A 219 -0.89 -5.35 -4.58
CA PRO A 219 -1.30 -6.70 -4.19
C PRO A 219 -1.26 -6.95 -2.67
N VAL A 220 -2.28 -7.68 -2.18
CA VAL A 220 -2.30 -8.37 -0.89
C VAL A 220 -2.35 -9.88 -1.18
N VAL A 221 -1.28 -10.61 -0.88
CA VAL A 221 -1.10 -12.02 -1.30
C VAL A 221 -0.85 -12.90 -0.09
N GLU A 222 -1.38 -14.11 -0.09
CA GLU A 222 -1.00 -15.10 0.93
C GLU A 222 0.50 -15.39 0.91
N VAL A 223 1.10 -15.52 2.09
CA VAL A 223 2.49 -15.99 2.22
C VAL A 223 2.72 -17.34 1.52
N ASN A 224 4.00 -17.67 1.27
CA ASN A 224 4.43 -18.94 0.68
C ASN A 224 3.93 -19.18 -0.76
N GLY A 225 3.65 -18.10 -1.51
CA GLY A 225 3.23 -18.19 -2.91
C GLY A 225 1.76 -18.56 -3.08
N GLY A 226 0.93 -18.21 -2.10
CA GLY A 226 -0.52 -18.37 -2.19
C GLY A 226 -1.18 -17.39 -3.17
N PRO A 227 -2.52 -17.42 -3.27
CA PRO A 227 -3.28 -16.59 -4.19
C PRO A 227 -3.31 -15.10 -3.78
N LEU A 228 -3.71 -14.27 -4.73
CA LEU A 228 -4.10 -12.88 -4.50
C LEU A 228 -5.36 -12.83 -3.65
N VAL A 229 -5.26 -12.31 -2.42
CA VAL A 229 -6.39 -12.20 -1.50
C VAL A 229 -7.08 -10.85 -1.62
N GLY A 230 -6.32 -9.79 -1.83
CA GLY A 230 -6.86 -8.45 -1.91
C GLY A 230 -6.11 -7.48 -2.80
N LEU A 231 -6.75 -6.34 -3.08
CA LEU A 231 -6.13 -5.15 -3.65
C LEU A 231 -6.13 -4.05 -2.59
N ILE A 232 -5.01 -3.36 -2.43
CA ILE A 232 -4.87 -2.24 -1.49
C ILE A 232 -5.87 -1.16 -1.89
N ALA A 233 -6.80 -0.80 -1.01
CA ALA A 233 -7.83 0.19 -1.32
C ALA A 233 -7.61 1.47 -0.51
N TRP A 234 -7.95 1.46 0.78
CA TRP A 234 -7.88 2.64 1.64
C TRP A 234 -7.48 2.30 3.07
N GLY A 235 -6.97 3.31 3.76
CA GLY A 235 -6.59 3.25 5.18
C GLY A 235 -7.16 4.42 5.94
N ALA A 236 -6.76 4.57 7.20
CA ALA A 236 -7.24 5.67 8.04
C ALA A 236 -6.87 7.05 7.46
N LEU A 237 -7.78 8.02 7.56
CA LEU A 237 -7.58 9.37 7.04
C LEU A 237 -6.50 10.13 7.81
N GLU A 238 -6.28 9.76 9.07
CA GLU A 238 -5.32 10.36 10.00
C GLU A 238 -3.87 9.94 9.73
N GLY A 239 -3.67 8.94 8.87
CA GLY A 239 -2.37 8.40 8.48
C GLY A 239 -2.33 6.88 8.53
N CYS A 240 -1.19 6.32 8.14
CA CYS A 240 -1.01 4.87 8.05
C CYS A 240 -0.35 4.27 9.30
N ALA A 241 -0.55 2.97 9.45
CA ALA A 241 -0.02 2.10 10.49
C ALA A 241 -0.42 2.52 11.90
N LEU A 242 -1.63 3.06 12.05
CA LEU A 242 -2.17 3.47 13.33
C LEU A 242 -2.71 2.25 14.11
N PRO A 243 -2.57 2.24 15.45
CA PRO A 243 -3.22 1.24 16.27
C PRO A 243 -4.74 1.25 16.07
N ASP A 244 -5.36 0.06 16.12
CA ASP A 244 -6.80 -0.19 15.96
C ASP A 244 -7.38 0.35 14.64
N LYS A 245 -6.53 0.48 13.62
CA LYS A 245 -6.89 0.96 12.28
C LYS A 245 -6.27 0.08 11.19
N PRO A 246 -6.71 -1.19 11.06
CA PRO A 246 -6.23 -2.04 9.98
C PRO A 246 -6.68 -1.47 8.61
N SER A 247 -5.83 -1.65 7.60
CA SER A 247 -6.11 -1.24 6.22
C SER A 247 -7.29 -2.02 5.64
N VAL A 248 -8.13 -1.37 4.84
CA VAL A 248 -9.27 -1.99 4.15
C VAL A 248 -8.92 -2.19 2.68
N ASN A 249 -9.19 -3.39 2.18
CA ASN A 249 -8.71 -3.87 0.88
C ASN A 249 -9.87 -4.53 0.14
N THR A 250 -9.91 -4.44 -1.19
CA THR A 250 -10.90 -5.12 -2.01
C THR A 250 -10.70 -6.64 -1.92
N GLN A 251 -11.73 -7.41 -1.54
CA GLN A 251 -11.65 -8.87 -1.36
C GLN A 251 -11.78 -9.61 -2.70
N ILE A 252 -10.67 -10.13 -3.23
CA ILE A 252 -10.64 -10.72 -4.58
C ILE A 252 -11.52 -11.96 -4.70
N SER A 253 -11.62 -12.78 -3.64
CA SER A 253 -12.45 -14.00 -3.67
C SER A 253 -13.94 -13.70 -3.90
N TYR A 254 -14.41 -12.51 -3.55
CA TYR A 254 -15.78 -12.03 -3.85
C TYR A 254 -15.97 -11.71 -5.34
N TYR A 255 -14.93 -11.22 -6.01
CA TYR A 255 -14.97 -10.74 -7.39
C TYR A 255 -14.52 -11.77 -8.44
N VAL A 256 -14.16 -13.01 -8.07
CA VAL A 256 -13.63 -14.02 -9.01
C VAL A 256 -14.53 -14.19 -10.24
N ASP A 257 -15.85 -14.33 -10.05
CA ASP A 257 -16.80 -14.49 -11.16
C ASP A 257 -16.87 -13.25 -12.06
N TRP A 258 -16.84 -12.05 -11.45
CA TRP A 258 -16.80 -10.78 -12.18
C TRP A 258 -15.50 -10.65 -12.98
N ILE A 259 -14.36 -11.02 -12.39
CA ILE A 259 -13.04 -11.01 -13.03
C ILE A 259 -13.05 -11.93 -14.23
N ILE A 260 -13.49 -13.18 -14.08
CA ILE A 260 -13.53 -14.16 -15.17
C ILE A 260 -14.44 -13.68 -16.31
N THR A 261 -15.64 -13.18 -15.96
CA THR A 261 -16.62 -12.70 -16.94
C THR A 261 -16.08 -11.53 -17.77
N ASN A 262 -15.35 -10.61 -17.14
CA ASN A 262 -14.84 -9.41 -17.81
C ASN A 262 -13.45 -9.60 -18.43
N SER A 263 -12.69 -10.62 -18.02
CA SER A 263 -11.40 -10.99 -18.61
C SER A 263 -11.51 -11.65 -19.99
N ALA A 264 -12.70 -12.13 -20.36
CA ALA A 264 -12.96 -12.76 -21.65
C ALA A 264 -13.34 -11.77 -22.77
N LYS A 265 -13.54 -10.49 -22.45
CA LYS A 265 -13.93 -9.41 -23.37
C LYS A 265 -12.72 -8.76 -24.02
#